data_AF-T0Y8M3-F1
#
_entry.id   AF-T0Y8M3-F1
#
_cell.length_a   1.000
_cell.length_b   1.000
_cell.length_c   1.000
_cell.angle_alpha   90.00
_cell.angle_beta   90.00
_cell.angle_gamma   90.00
#
_symmetry.space_group_name_H-M   'P 1'
#
loop_
_entity.id
_entity.type
_entity.pdbx_description
1 polymer ?
#
loop_
_entity_poly.entity_id
_entity_poly.type
_entity_poly.pdbx_seq_one_letter_code
_entity_poly.pdbx_strand_id
1 'polypeptide(L)'
;MARAPYLFTSESVTEGHPDKLCDQVSDGILDAILSQDPMARVACETLTTTGIVIVAGEITARHSTQYEDIVRETVKEIGYTDASFGFDYKTCSVLTAVHSQSPDISMGVDTGGAGDQGLMFGMAVNESEELMPMPILLAHRLTRQLSNLRKTGVLPYLRPDGKAQVSLRYDGFKPVGVETIVVSTQHAPEVTQEEIRRDIIEKVIRPV
;
A
#
# COMPACT_ATOMS: atom_id res chain seq x y z
N MET A 1 -33.51 16.79 -6.13
CA MET A 1 -33.62 16.15 -7.45
C MET A 1 -32.91 14.82 -7.39
N ALA A 2 -33.54 13.71 -7.78
CA ALA A 2 -32.86 12.42 -7.89
C ALA A 2 -31.77 12.54 -8.97
N ARG A 3 -30.52 12.21 -8.65
CA ARG A 3 -29.44 12.15 -9.66
C ARG A 3 -29.75 11.02 -10.63
N ALA A 4 -29.51 11.26 -11.92
CA ALA A 4 -29.56 10.20 -12.91
C ALA A 4 -28.60 9.07 -12.53
N PRO A 5 -28.92 7.80 -12.86
CA PRO A 5 -28.01 6.69 -12.60
C PRO A 5 -26.62 6.94 -13.20
N TYR A 6 -25.58 6.62 -12.44
CA TYR A 6 -24.19 6.81 -12.87
C TYR A 6 -23.30 5.63 -12.47
N LEU A 7 -22.14 5.54 -13.11
CA LEU A 7 -21.07 4.62 -12.73
C LEU A 7 -20.01 5.38 -11.95
N PHE A 8 -19.52 4.78 -10.87
CA PHE A 8 -18.39 5.29 -10.10
C PHE A 8 -17.36 4.18 -9.91
N THR A 9 -16.09 4.53 -10.09
CA THR A 9 -14.99 3.58 -10.10
C THR A 9 -13.95 3.98 -9.06
N SER A 10 -13.41 2.98 -8.36
CA SER A 10 -12.22 3.14 -7.52
C SER A 10 -11.31 1.93 -7.68
N GLU A 11 -10.06 2.09 -7.32
CA GLU A 11 -9.03 1.06 -7.44
C GLU A 11 -8.19 0.96 -6.17
N SER A 12 -7.46 -0.14 -6.07
CA SER A 12 -6.55 -0.46 -4.98
C SER A 12 -5.43 -1.34 -5.53
N VAL A 13 -4.32 -1.38 -4.81
CA VAL A 13 -3.18 -2.25 -5.09
C VAL A 13 -2.83 -3.08 -3.86
N THR A 14 -2.10 -4.18 -4.05
CA THR A 14 -1.61 -5.02 -2.95
C THR A 14 -0.40 -4.37 -2.28
N GLU A 15 -0.02 -4.91 -1.13
CA GLU A 15 1.24 -4.59 -0.42
C GLU A 15 2.51 -4.80 -1.28
N GLY A 16 2.42 -5.59 -2.35
CA GLY A 16 3.56 -5.86 -3.23
C GLY A 16 3.72 -4.87 -4.38
N HIS A 17 2.78 -3.95 -4.58
CA HIS A 17 2.94 -2.89 -5.58
C HIS A 17 4.14 -2.02 -5.22
N PRO A 18 5.03 -1.65 -6.15
CA PRO A 18 6.27 -0.92 -5.83
C PRO A 18 6.01 0.38 -5.06
N ASP A 19 4.98 1.15 -5.43
CA ASP A 19 4.63 2.37 -4.68
C ASP A 19 4.20 2.04 -3.24
N LYS A 20 3.43 0.96 -3.02
CA LYS A 20 3.03 0.55 -1.67
C LYS A 20 4.15 -0.12 -0.89
N LEU A 21 5.14 -0.71 -1.56
CA LEU A 21 6.37 -1.15 -0.94
C LEU A 21 7.14 0.06 -0.39
N CYS A 22 7.26 1.14 -1.18
CA CYS A 22 7.87 2.38 -0.71
C CYS A 22 7.14 2.95 0.52
N ASP A 23 5.81 3.05 0.46
CA ASP A 23 5.00 3.52 1.60
C ASP A 23 5.28 2.69 2.87
N GLN A 24 5.25 1.35 2.75
CA GLN A 24 5.47 0.44 3.88
C GLN A 24 6.90 0.50 4.43
N VAL A 25 7.91 0.74 3.57
CA VAL A 25 9.30 0.91 4.02
C VAL A 25 9.45 2.23 4.78
N SER A 26 8.91 3.32 4.24
CA SER A 26 8.92 4.62 4.90
C SER A 26 8.21 4.57 6.26
N ASP A 27 7.03 3.97 6.33
CA ASP A 27 6.28 3.82 7.59
C ASP A 27 6.94 2.81 8.54
N GLY A 28 7.58 1.74 8.04
CA GLY A 28 8.34 0.81 8.87
C GLY A 28 9.54 1.48 9.55
N ILE A 29 10.21 2.40 8.85
CA ILE A 29 11.29 3.22 9.43
C ILE A 29 10.72 4.20 10.46
N LEU A 30 9.59 4.86 10.16
CA LEU A 30 8.88 5.73 11.10
C LEU A 30 8.56 5.00 12.41
N ASP A 31 7.94 3.82 12.32
CA ASP A 31 7.55 3.01 13.47
C ASP A 31 8.77 2.59 14.31
N ALA A 32 9.83 2.13 13.66
CA ALA A 32 11.07 1.73 14.33
C ALA A 32 11.70 2.90 15.10
N ILE A 33 11.68 4.11 14.55
CA ILE A 33 12.18 5.32 15.21
C ILE A 33 11.26 5.73 16.36
N LEU A 34 9.95 5.85 16.12
CA LEU A 34 8.99 6.31 17.13
C LEU A 34 8.87 5.35 18.33
N SER A 35 9.12 4.06 18.13
CA SER A 35 9.18 3.07 19.21
C SER A 35 10.27 3.37 20.25
N GLN A 36 11.33 4.08 19.86
CA GLN A 36 12.48 4.43 20.70
C GLN A 36 12.50 5.92 21.06
N ASP A 37 12.00 6.77 20.17
CA ASP A 37 11.94 8.22 20.35
C ASP A 37 10.60 8.78 19.85
N PRO A 38 9.58 8.84 20.73
CA PRO A 38 8.25 9.33 20.37
C PRO A 38 8.19 10.80 19.92
N MET A 39 9.27 11.56 20.15
CA MET A 39 9.39 12.97 19.77
C MET A 39 10.25 13.17 18.51
N ALA A 40 10.70 12.09 17.88
CA ALA A 40 11.48 12.17 16.65
C ALA A 40 10.68 12.82 15.52
N ARG A 41 11.41 13.45 14.60
CA ARG A 41 10.87 14.01 13.36
C ARG A 41 11.37 13.17 12.20
N VAL A 42 10.43 12.66 11.41
CA VAL A 42 10.73 11.72 10.34
C VAL A 42 9.99 12.18 9.09
N ALA A 43 10.75 12.59 8.09
CA ALA A 43 10.32 12.72 6.70
C ALA A 43 11.14 11.74 5.88
N CYS A 44 10.67 10.50 5.82
CA CYS A 44 11.36 9.38 5.18
C CYS A 44 10.75 9.10 3.81
N GLU A 45 11.54 9.30 2.76
CA GLU A 45 11.17 9.03 1.38
C GLU A 45 11.80 7.72 0.93
N THR A 46 11.01 6.89 0.25
CA THR A 46 11.51 5.63 -0.32
C THR A 46 11.32 5.61 -1.82
N LEU A 47 12.38 5.29 -2.55
CA LEU A 47 12.34 4.98 -3.98
C LEU A 47 12.74 3.52 -4.17
N THR A 48 12.02 2.80 -5.02
CA THR A 48 12.39 1.46 -5.43
C THR A 48 12.42 1.30 -6.94
N THR A 49 13.34 0.45 -7.41
CA THR A 49 13.44 -0.01 -8.80
C THR A 49 14.14 -1.38 -8.80
N THR A 50 14.37 -1.96 -9.98
CA THR A 50 14.98 -3.29 -10.11
C THR A 50 16.24 -3.44 -9.25
N GLY A 51 16.14 -4.26 -8.19
CA GLY A 51 17.24 -4.60 -7.30
C GLY A 51 17.70 -3.51 -6.35
N ILE A 52 17.01 -2.37 -6.23
CA ILE A 52 17.42 -1.24 -5.40
C ILE A 52 16.25 -0.69 -4.56
N VAL A 53 16.52 -0.44 -3.28
CA VAL A 53 15.72 0.44 -2.41
C VAL A 53 16.60 1.61 -2.00
N ILE A 54 16.10 2.83 -2.18
CA ILE A 54 16.75 4.07 -1.74
C ILE A 54 15.89 4.67 -0.65
N VAL A 55 16.47 4.86 0.53
CA VAL A 55 15.89 5.59 1.65
C VAL A 55 16.53 6.97 1.70
N ALA A 56 15.72 8.03 1.66
CA ALA A 56 16.18 9.41 1.66
C ALA A 56 15.31 10.29 2.57
N GLY A 57 15.74 11.53 2.79
CA GLY A 57 14.93 12.55 3.47
C GLY A 57 15.55 13.03 4.78
N GLU A 58 14.69 13.57 5.64
CA GLU A 58 15.06 14.33 6.83
C GLU A 58 14.61 13.61 8.11
N ILE A 59 15.58 13.15 8.90
CA ILE A 59 15.31 12.44 10.15
C ILE A 59 16.11 13.09 11.29
N THR A 60 15.38 13.54 12.31
CA THR A 60 15.93 14.03 13.58
C THR A 60 15.43 13.14 14.70
N ALA A 61 16.32 12.29 15.23
CA ALA A 61 16.03 11.35 16.32
C ALA A 61 17.23 11.25 17.26
N ARG A 62 16.99 10.88 18.52
CA ARG A 62 18.04 10.70 19.54
C ARG A 62 18.91 9.45 19.35
N HIS A 63 18.42 8.47 18.58
CA HIS A 63 19.06 7.16 18.42
C HIS A 63 19.35 6.86 16.95
N SER A 64 20.43 6.13 16.69
CA SER A 64 20.75 5.61 15.35
C SER A 64 19.81 4.47 14.98
N THR A 65 19.28 4.50 13.76
CA THR A 65 18.39 3.46 13.24
C THR A 65 19.06 2.67 12.12
N GLN A 66 18.97 1.34 12.19
CA GLN A 66 19.52 0.44 11.18
C GLN A 66 18.53 0.30 10.02
N TYR A 67 18.54 1.26 9.09
CA TYR A 67 17.57 1.31 7.98
C TYR A 67 17.60 0.07 7.10
N GLU A 68 18.78 -0.50 6.85
CA GLU A 68 18.92 -1.68 6.00
C GLU A 68 18.15 -2.89 6.54
N ASP A 69 18.24 -3.16 7.85
CA ASP A 69 17.55 -4.29 8.47
C ASP A 69 16.03 -4.13 8.37
N ILE A 70 15.52 -2.90 8.59
CA ILE A 70 14.10 -2.57 8.48
C ILE A 70 13.62 -2.76 7.04
N VAL A 71 14.33 -2.18 6.06
CA VAL A 71 14.00 -2.32 4.64
C VAL A 71 13.92 -3.81 4.25
N ARG A 72 14.91 -4.61 4.65
CA ARG A 72 14.95 -6.04 4.30
C ARG A 72 13.82 -6.82 4.96
N GLU A 73 13.50 -6.55 6.22
CA GLU A 73 12.38 -7.24 6.89
C GLU A 73 11.03 -6.82 6.28
N THR A 74 10.80 -5.53 5.99
CA THR A 74 9.58 -5.07 5.31
C THR A 74 9.41 -5.73 3.94
N VAL A 75 10.46 -5.78 3.11
CA VAL A 75 10.41 -6.42 1.77
C VAL A 75 10.12 -7.93 1.89
N LYS A 76 10.67 -8.58 2.93
CA LYS A 76 10.42 -10.00 3.22
C LYS A 76 8.98 -10.24 3.68
N GLU A 77 8.42 -9.39 4.55
CA GLU A 77 7.03 -9.49 5.03
C GLU A 77 6.00 -9.27 3.92
N ILE A 78 6.32 -8.40 2.95
CA ILE A 78 5.55 -8.23 1.72
C ILE A 78 5.58 -9.52 0.88
N GLY A 79 6.69 -10.25 0.91
CA GLY A 79 6.85 -11.57 0.28
C GLY A 79 7.74 -11.58 -0.96
N TYR A 80 8.57 -10.57 -1.15
CA TYR A 80 9.64 -10.61 -2.16
C TYR A 80 10.84 -11.38 -1.61
N THR A 81 10.73 -12.71 -1.64
CA THR A 81 11.68 -13.66 -1.03
C THR A 81 12.43 -14.55 -2.03
N ASP A 82 12.21 -14.32 -3.31
CA ASP A 82 12.77 -15.12 -4.40
C ASP A 82 13.08 -14.20 -5.59
N ALA A 83 14.32 -14.25 -6.09
CA ALA A 83 14.77 -13.42 -7.20
C ALA A 83 13.96 -13.64 -8.49
N SER A 84 13.31 -14.81 -8.65
CA SER A 84 12.42 -15.10 -9.79
C SER A 84 11.15 -14.23 -9.81
N PHE A 85 10.84 -13.55 -8.70
CA PHE A 85 9.73 -12.59 -8.63
C PHE A 85 10.12 -11.23 -9.22
N GLY A 86 11.40 -11.03 -9.57
CA GLY A 86 11.96 -9.77 -10.06
C GLY A 86 12.54 -8.87 -8.94
N PHE A 87 12.36 -9.27 -7.67
CA PHE A 87 12.87 -8.56 -6.50
C PHE A 87 13.03 -9.54 -5.33
N ASP A 88 14.10 -9.38 -4.53
CA ASP A 88 14.40 -10.24 -3.38
C ASP A 88 15.06 -9.44 -2.25
N TYR A 89 14.50 -9.57 -1.04
CA TYR A 89 14.99 -8.91 0.17
C TYR A 89 16.44 -9.27 0.52
N LYS A 90 16.95 -10.43 0.09
CA LYS A 90 18.33 -10.84 0.37
C LYS A 90 19.35 -10.17 -0.54
N THR A 91 18.98 -9.93 -1.80
CA THR A 91 19.93 -9.52 -2.84
C THR A 91 19.76 -8.07 -3.28
N CYS A 92 18.65 -7.42 -2.93
CA CYS A 92 18.48 -5.99 -3.24
C CYS A 92 19.54 -5.14 -2.53
N SER A 93 20.03 -4.12 -3.22
CA SER A 93 20.85 -3.06 -2.63
C SER A 93 19.97 -2.10 -1.85
N VAL A 94 20.43 -1.70 -0.67
CA VAL A 94 19.80 -0.64 0.13
C VAL A 94 20.74 0.55 0.16
N LEU A 95 20.29 1.68 -0.37
CA LEU A 95 21.04 2.95 -0.39
C LEU A 95 20.40 3.92 0.58
N THR A 96 21.20 4.59 1.40
CA THR A 96 20.71 5.58 2.38
C THR A 96 21.29 6.95 2.06
N ALA A 97 20.41 7.94 1.95
CA ALA A 97 20.71 9.35 1.73
C ALA A 97 19.87 10.21 2.71
N VAL A 98 19.99 9.91 4.00
CA VAL A 98 19.26 10.59 5.09
C VAL A 98 20.14 11.64 5.74
N HIS A 99 19.59 12.83 5.98
CA HIS A 99 20.23 13.90 6.75
C HIS A 99 19.31 14.42 7.85
N SER A 100 19.83 15.26 8.75
CA SER A 100 19.02 15.91 9.78
C SER A 100 18.11 16.98 9.18
N GLN A 101 16.99 17.25 9.87
CA GLN A 101 16.03 18.28 9.45
C GLN A 101 16.66 19.67 9.41
N SER A 102 16.21 20.52 8.47
CA SER A 102 16.67 21.91 8.40
C SER A 102 16.37 22.69 9.69
N PRO A 103 17.36 23.46 10.23
CA PRO A 103 17.15 24.34 11.37
C PRO A 103 16.06 25.41 11.13
N ASP A 104 15.90 25.87 9.89
CA ASP A 104 14.90 26.90 9.53
C ASP A 104 13.47 26.38 9.68
N ILE A 105 13.25 25.11 9.35
CA ILE A 105 11.96 24.42 9.54
C ILE A 105 11.70 24.23 11.04
N SER A 106 12.73 23.85 11.79
CA SER A 106 12.61 23.58 13.23
C SER A 106 12.10 24.80 14.01
N MET A 107 12.56 26.01 13.66
CA MET A 107 12.12 27.24 14.33
C MET A 107 10.61 27.50 14.24
N GLY A 108 9.98 27.14 13.12
CA GLY A 108 8.52 27.31 12.95
C GLY A 108 7.72 26.25 13.72
N VAL A 109 8.18 25.01 13.68
CA VAL A 109 7.47 23.85 14.24
C VAL A 109 7.58 23.76 15.76
N ASP A 110 8.75 24.12 16.33
CA ASP A 110 9.01 24.02 17.78
C ASP A 110 8.01 24.83 18.63
N THR A 111 7.39 25.87 18.04
CA THR A 111 6.38 26.71 18.70
C THR A 111 4.96 26.13 18.64
N GLY A 112 4.78 24.93 18.06
CA GLY A 112 3.48 24.27 17.89
C GLY A 112 2.73 24.65 16.62
N GLY A 113 3.40 25.33 15.68
CA GLY A 113 2.86 25.63 14.34
C GLY A 113 2.80 24.40 13.43
N ALA A 114 2.08 24.52 12.31
CA ALA A 114 2.07 23.49 11.27
C ALA A 114 3.47 23.31 10.65
N GLY A 115 3.80 22.07 10.26
CA GLY A 115 5.08 21.74 9.61
C GLY A 115 5.23 22.29 8.19
N ASP A 116 4.11 22.56 7.52
CA ASP A 116 4.04 23.16 6.20
C ASP A 116 2.66 23.81 5.99
N GLN A 117 2.50 24.62 4.95
CA GLN A 117 1.19 25.04 4.45
C GLN A 117 0.42 23.84 3.88
N GLY A 118 -0.90 23.82 4.03
CA GLY A 118 -1.68 22.69 3.51
C GLY A 118 -3.19 22.87 3.56
N LEU A 119 -3.88 21.95 2.88
CA LEU A 119 -5.33 21.80 2.89
C LEU A 119 -5.66 20.33 3.12
N MET A 120 -6.69 20.05 3.91
CA MET A 120 -7.07 18.69 4.29
C MET A 120 -8.57 18.50 4.11
N PHE A 121 -8.97 17.36 3.57
CA PHE A 121 -10.38 16.96 3.42
C PHE A 121 -10.65 15.71 4.24
N GLY A 122 -11.72 15.74 5.04
CA GLY A 122 -12.30 14.55 5.65
C GLY A 122 -13.60 14.18 4.92
N MET A 123 -13.85 12.89 4.72
CA MET A 123 -15.07 12.38 4.09
C MET A 123 -15.59 11.18 4.87
N ALA A 124 -16.91 11.05 4.95
CA ALA A 124 -17.61 9.87 5.43
C ALA A 124 -18.93 9.72 4.65
N VAL A 125 -19.32 8.49 4.34
CA VAL A 125 -20.59 8.16 3.68
C VAL A 125 -21.19 6.91 4.30
N ASN A 126 -22.52 6.88 4.47
CA ASN A 126 -23.22 5.78 5.12
C ASN A 126 -23.55 4.61 4.18
N GLU A 127 -22.64 4.31 3.25
CA GLU A 127 -22.80 3.20 2.29
C GLU A 127 -22.34 1.86 2.88
N SER A 128 -21.47 1.87 3.90
CA SER A 128 -20.95 0.70 4.61
C SER A 128 -20.88 0.97 6.13
N GLU A 129 -20.61 -0.08 6.92
CA GLU A 129 -20.42 0.03 8.38
C GLU A 129 -19.18 0.86 8.74
N GLU A 130 -18.15 0.84 7.89
CA GLU A 130 -16.90 1.60 8.04
C GLU A 130 -17.04 3.07 7.64
N LEU A 131 -18.23 3.51 7.21
CA LEU A 131 -18.51 4.86 6.72
C LEU A 131 -17.67 5.30 5.50
N MET A 132 -17.29 4.34 4.64
CA MET A 132 -16.46 4.55 3.46
C MET A 132 -17.26 4.36 2.16
N PRO A 133 -16.86 5.00 1.04
CA PRO A 133 -17.48 4.73 -0.25
C PRO A 133 -17.31 3.27 -0.65
N MET A 134 -18.40 2.63 -1.09
CA MET A 134 -18.39 1.19 -1.39
C MET A 134 -17.34 0.77 -2.46
N PRO A 135 -17.08 1.54 -3.54
CA PRO A 135 -16.11 1.16 -4.57
C PRO A 135 -14.69 0.99 -4.04
N ILE A 136 -14.20 1.93 -3.23
CA ILE A 136 -12.84 1.86 -2.66
C ILE A 136 -12.75 0.77 -1.59
N LEU A 137 -13.81 0.61 -0.78
CA LEU A 137 -13.86 -0.44 0.23
C LEU A 137 -13.75 -1.84 -0.41
N LEU A 138 -14.51 -2.10 -1.48
CA LEU A 138 -14.44 -3.36 -2.20
C LEU A 138 -13.07 -3.56 -2.88
N ALA A 139 -12.52 -2.53 -3.52
CA ALA A 139 -11.19 -2.62 -4.13
C ALA A 139 -10.11 -2.99 -3.10
N HIS A 140 -10.12 -2.38 -1.91
CA HIS A 140 -9.21 -2.74 -0.81
C HIS A 140 -9.44 -4.17 -0.29
N ARG A 141 -10.69 -4.60 -0.14
CA ARG A 141 -11.00 -5.97 0.30
C ARG A 141 -10.51 -7.01 -0.71
N LEU A 142 -10.64 -6.75 -2.01
CA LEU A 142 -10.11 -7.62 -3.06
C LEU A 142 -8.58 -7.73 -3.01
N THR A 143 -7.85 -6.62 -2.89
CA THR A 143 -6.38 -6.67 -2.81
C THR A 143 -5.89 -7.29 -1.50
N ARG A 144 -6.59 -7.05 -0.39
CA ARG A 144 -6.30 -7.72 0.89
C ARG A 144 -6.51 -9.23 0.80
N GLN A 145 -7.59 -9.67 0.14
CA GLN A 145 -7.87 -11.09 -0.05
C GLN A 145 -6.84 -11.76 -0.96
N LEU A 146 -6.36 -11.09 -2.02
CA LEU A 146 -5.21 -11.55 -2.82
C LEU A 146 -3.97 -11.82 -1.96
N SER A 147 -3.57 -10.84 -1.14
CA SER A 147 -2.43 -10.98 -0.23
C SER A 147 -2.63 -12.13 0.76
N ASN A 148 -3.83 -12.27 1.33
CA ASN A 148 -4.16 -13.33 2.27
C ASN A 148 -4.02 -14.72 1.65
N LEU A 149 -4.62 -14.96 0.47
CA LEU A 149 -4.57 -16.26 -0.20
C LEU A 149 -3.14 -16.64 -0.64
N ARG A 150 -2.34 -15.64 -1.00
CA ARG A 150 -0.90 -15.82 -1.27
C ARG A 150 -0.15 -16.21 0.00
N LYS A 151 -0.24 -15.41 1.07
CA LYS A 151 0.50 -15.61 2.33
C LYS A 151 0.11 -16.91 3.04
N THR A 152 -1.13 -17.34 2.92
CA THR A 152 -1.61 -18.62 3.47
C THR A 152 -1.30 -19.83 2.59
N GLY A 153 -0.76 -19.62 1.38
CA GLY A 153 -0.43 -20.70 0.44
C GLY A 153 -1.66 -21.37 -0.20
N VAL A 154 -2.87 -20.82 -0.04
CA VAL A 154 -4.08 -21.33 -0.70
C VAL A 154 -3.99 -21.17 -2.22
N LEU A 155 -3.40 -20.06 -2.67
CA LEU A 155 -3.04 -19.82 -4.06
C LEU A 155 -1.52 -19.60 -4.17
N PRO A 156 -0.72 -20.68 -4.13
CA PRO A 156 0.74 -20.58 -3.98
C PRO A 156 1.44 -20.04 -5.23
N TYR A 157 0.75 -19.98 -6.37
CA TYR A 157 1.28 -19.40 -7.60
C TYR A 157 1.21 -17.87 -7.62
N LEU A 158 0.47 -17.24 -6.70
CA LEU A 158 0.39 -15.78 -6.62
C LEU A 158 1.71 -15.19 -6.12
N ARG A 159 2.10 -14.07 -6.71
CA ARG A 159 3.27 -13.28 -6.31
C ARG A 159 2.80 -11.94 -5.69
N PRO A 160 3.69 -11.16 -5.05
CA PRO A 160 3.26 -10.03 -4.21
C PRO A 160 2.46 -8.93 -4.93
N ASP A 161 2.83 -8.53 -6.15
CA ASP A 161 2.17 -7.42 -6.86
C ASP A 161 0.77 -7.79 -7.37
N GLY A 162 -0.18 -6.88 -7.23
CA GLY A 162 -1.56 -7.04 -7.65
C GLY A 162 -2.35 -5.74 -7.56
N LYS A 163 -3.41 -5.66 -8.36
CA LYS A 163 -4.30 -4.50 -8.54
C LYS A 163 -5.74 -4.96 -8.64
N ALA A 164 -6.66 -4.20 -8.06
CA ALA A 164 -8.08 -4.40 -8.21
C ALA A 164 -8.78 -3.07 -8.51
N GLN A 165 -9.74 -3.08 -9.42
CA GLN A 165 -10.59 -1.94 -9.74
C GLN A 165 -12.05 -2.39 -9.72
N VAL A 166 -12.91 -1.60 -9.08
CA VAL A 166 -14.33 -1.89 -8.92
C VAL A 166 -15.14 -0.70 -9.44
N SER A 167 -16.06 -0.99 -10.36
CA SER A 167 -17.04 -0.02 -10.87
C SER A 167 -18.42 -0.41 -10.40
N LEU A 168 -19.08 0.49 -9.66
CA LEU A 168 -20.44 0.28 -9.17
C LEU A 168 -21.42 1.20 -9.89
N ARG A 169 -22.63 0.69 -10.10
CA ARG A 169 -23.79 1.48 -10.51
C ARG A 169 -24.43 2.11 -9.28
N TYR A 170 -24.69 3.40 -9.37
CA TYR A 170 -25.39 4.19 -8.36
C TYR A 170 -26.75 4.64 -8.88
N ASP A 171 -27.75 4.62 -7.99
CA ASP A 171 -29.02 5.32 -8.16
C ASP A 171 -29.13 6.39 -7.06
N GLY A 172 -29.08 7.66 -7.46
CA GLY A 172 -28.97 8.76 -6.50
C GLY A 172 -27.65 8.73 -5.74
N PHE A 173 -27.69 8.31 -4.47
CA PHE A 173 -26.51 8.14 -3.59
C PHE A 173 -26.34 6.70 -3.11
N LYS A 174 -27.14 5.77 -3.66
CA LYS A 174 -27.15 4.39 -3.22
C LYS A 174 -26.43 3.51 -4.24
N PRO A 175 -25.42 2.72 -3.84
CA PRO A 175 -24.88 1.68 -4.72
C PRO A 175 -25.94 0.60 -4.92
N VAL A 176 -26.21 0.24 -6.18
CA VAL A 176 -27.28 -0.71 -6.55
C VAL A 176 -26.78 -1.96 -7.25
N GLY A 177 -25.52 -2.00 -7.69
CA GLY A 177 -24.93 -3.20 -8.28
C GLY A 177 -23.49 -3.01 -8.73
N VAL A 178 -22.78 -4.13 -8.86
CA VAL A 178 -21.45 -4.18 -9.47
C VAL A 178 -21.61 -4.21 -10.98
N GLU A 179 -20.96 -3.26 -11.67
CA GLU A 179 -20.91 -3.24 -13.13
C GLU A 179 -19.71 -4.05 -13.64
N THR A 180 -18.51 -3.72 -13.12
CA THR A 180 -17.24 -4.30 -13.60
C THR A 180 -16.27 -4.46 -12.44
N ILE A 181 -15.59 -5.60 -12.40
CA ILE A 181 -14.42 -5.84 -11.55
C ILE A 181 -13.24 -6.20 -12.46
N VAL A 182 -12.12 -5.54 -12.25
CA VAL A 182 -10.83 -5.90 -12.87
C VAL A 182 -9.89 -6.33 -11.76
N VAL A 183 -9.25 -7.48 -11.94
CA VAL A 183 -8.17 -7.96 -11.08
C VAL A 183 -6.98 -8.29 -11.97
N SER A 184 -5.84 -7.68 -11.67
CA SER A 184 -4.55 -8.02 -12.26
C SER A 184 -3.64 -8.47 -11.12
N THR A 185 -3.04 -9.65 -11.23
CA THR A 185 -2.17 -10.17 -10.18
C THR A 185 -0.92 -10.76 -10.79
N GLN A 186 0.22 -10.54 -10.15
CA GLN A 186 1.46 -11.19 -10.49
C GLN A 186 1.35 -12.67 -10.13
N HIS A 187 1.87 -13.56 -10.98
CA HIS A 187 1.80 -15.00 -10.79
C HIS A 187 3.01 -15.72 -11.36
N ALA A 188 3.18 -16.98 -10.97
CA ALA A 188 4.16 -17.89 -11.54
C ALA A 188 3.78 -18.26 -13.00
N PRO A 189 4.75 -18.52 -13.90
CA PRO A 189 4.46 -18.78 -15.30
C PRO A 189 3.79 -20.14 -15.57
N GLU A 190 3.77 -21.05 -14.60
CA GLU A 190 3.26 -22.42 -14.77
C GLU A 190 1.73 -22.51 -14.68
N VAL A 191 1.05 -21.53 -14.07
CA VAL A 191 -0.42 -21.54 -13.94
C VAL A 191 -1.07 -21.00 -15.21
N THR A 192 -2.20 -21.59 -15.60
CA THR A 192 -2.93 -21.15 -16.79
C THR A 192 -3.85 -19.97 -16.51
N GLN A 193 -4.14 -19.15 -17.54
CA GLN A 193 -5.07 -18.03 -17.43
C GLN A 193 -6.49 -18.47 -17.03
N GLU A 194 -6.92 -19.67 -17.45
CA GLU A 194 -8.23 -20.23 -17.09
C GLU A 194 -8.31 -20.58 -15.61
N GLU A 195 -7.25 -21.20 -15.06
CA GLU A 195 -7.15 -21.49 -13.63
C GLU A 195 -7.09 -20.21 -12.80
N ILE A 196 -6.26 -19.23 -13.20
CA ILE A 196 -6.20 -17.91 -12.55
C ILE A 196 -7.60 -17.32 -12.52
N ARG A 197 -8.28 -17.23 -13.67
CA ARG A 197 -9.61 -16.61 -13.76
C ARG A 197 -10.61 -17.29 -12.85
N ARG A 198 -10.67 -18.62 -12.84
CA ARG A 198 -11.57 -19.39 -11.98
C ARG A 198 -11.28 -19.13 -10.51
N ASP A 199 -10.03 -19.24 -10.11
CA ASP A 199 -9.62 -19.13 -8.71
C ASP A 199 -9.80 -17.70 -8.18
N ILE A 200 -9.52 -16.67 -8.98
CA ILE A 200 -9.80 -15.27 -8.63
C ILE A 200 -11.31 -15.04 -8.46
N ILE A 201 -12.16 -15.56 -9.35
CA ILE A 201 -13.61 -15.40 -9.20
C ILE A 201 -14.11 -16.08 -7.93
N GLU A 202 -13.75 -17.35 -7.72
CA GLU A 202 -14.32 -18.16 -6.64
C GLU A 202 -13.73 -17.85 -5.26
N LYS A 203 -12.43 -17.53 -5.17
CA LYS A 203 -11.72 -17.38 -3.89
C LYS A 203 -11.44 -15.92 -3.51
N VAL A 204 -11.46 -15.00 -4.48
CA VAL A 204 -11.21 -13.57 -4.24
C VAL A 204 -12.48 -12.74 -4.39
N ILE A 205 -13.17 -12.82 -5.53
CA ILE A 205 -14.31 -11.94 -5.83
C ILE A 205 -15.57 -12.35 -5.07
N ARG A 206 -15.98 -13.63 -5.14
CA ARG A 206 -17.22 -14.09 -4.48
C ARG A 206 -17.22 -13.98 -2.94
N PRO A 207 -16.10 -14.20 -2.23
CA PRO A 207 -16.08 -14.07 -0.77
C PRO A 207 -16.06 -12.62 -0.26
N VAL A 208 -15.82 -11.63 -1.13
CA VAL A 208 -15.73 -10.20 -0.80
C VAL A 208 -17.04 -9.50 -1.11
#